data_AF-A0A7W1EWY4-F1
#
_entry.id   AF-A0A7W1EWY4-F1
#
_cell.length_a   1.000
_cell.length_b   1.000
_cell.length_c   1.000
_cell.angle_alpha   90.00
_cell.angle_beta   90.00
_cell.angle_gamma   90.00
#
_symmetry.space_group_name_H-M   'P 1'
#
loop_
_entity.id
_entity.type
_entity.pdbx_description
1 polymer ?
#
loop_
_entity_poly.entity_id
_entity_poly.type
_entity_poly.pdbx_seq_one_letter_code
_entity_poly.pdbx_strand_id
1 'polypeptide(L)'
;MAKATDKEREIHQLILSGDDLAFVKFCDEYYERIYEKVLVFNKLIFKENETLIMDVVTDTFLKYFRDPNRYDPEKQTLERFLLMDAEGDLKNEWEKWKRQNKNSVRSVELDEKNGNSIQDEEPDPITNLINKEDIELLYKKLKILFTDEKDIEIAHLMLAGERRSTEYAKVLEIEDWEPKEQRLEIKKQKDRIDKVIRRKLRTNE
;
A
#
# COMPACT_ATOMS: atom_id res chain seq x y z
N MET A 1 2.06 -13.12 -15.85
CA MET A 1 1.20 -12.01 -15.38
C MET A 1 0.09 -11.85 -16.41
N ALA A 2 -1.11 -11.38 -16.02
CA ALA A 2 -2.18 -11.14 -16.99
C ALA A 2 -1.79 -9.95 -17.88
N LYS A 3 -1.96 -10.11 -19.19
CA LYS A 3 -1.74 -9.03 -20.17
C LYS A 3 -2.92 -8.07 -20.17
N ALA A 4 -2.71 -6.88 -20.72
CA ALA A 4 -3.77 -5.89 -20.90
C ALA A 4 -4.94 -6.47 -21.69
N THR A 5 -6.16 -6.12 -21.26
CA THR A 5 -7.39 -6.39 -22.02
C THR A 5 -7.44 -5.51 -23.28
N ASP A 6 -8.28 -5.88 -24.25
CA ASP A 6 -8.44 -5.09 -25.47
C ASP A 6 -8.96 -3.67 -25.17
N LYS A 7 -9.82 -3.53 -24.17
CA LYS A 7 -10.31 -2.23 -23.68
C LYS A 7 -9.20 -1.37 -23.06
N GLU A 8 -8.32 -1.98 -22.26
CA GLU A 8 -7.14 -1.27 -21.69
C GLU A 8 -6.17 -0.82 -22.78
N ARG A 9 -6.01 -1.63 -23.83
CA ARG A 9 -5.18 -1.27 -25.00
C ARG A 9 -5.80 -0.13 -25.79
N GLU A 10 -7.12 -0.14 -26.00
CA GLU A 10 -7.84 0.94 -26.68
C GLU A 10 -7.66 2.27 -25.94
N ILE A 11 -7.90 2.29 -24.63
CA ILE A 11 -7.72 3.50 -23.81
C ILE A 11 -6.27 3.98 -23.83
N HIS A 12 -5.31 3.06 -23.74
CA HIS A 12 -3.90 3.42 -23.85
C HIS A 12 -3.54 4.03 -25.22
N GLN A 13 -4.08 3.49 -26.32
CA GLN A 13 -3.89 4.05 -27.66
C GLN A 13 -4.52 5.43 -27.81
N LEU A 14 -5.72 5.66 -27.26
CA LEU A 14 -6.37 6.97 -27.28
C LEU A 14 -5.51 8.02 -26.56
N ILE A 15 -4.93 7.67 -25.42
CA ILE A 15 -4.02 8.55 -24.67
C ILE A 15 -2.74 8.83 -25.48
N LEU A 16 -2.15 7.80 -26.10
CA LEU A 16 -0.97 7.98 -26.94
C LEU A 16 -1.23 8.84 -28.19
N SER A 17 -2.44 8.77 -28.75
CA SER A 17 -2.83 9.61 -29.88
C SER A 17 -3.10 11.07 -29.49
N GLY A 18 -3.14 11.40 -28.19
CA GLY A 18 -3.44 12.73 -27.69
C GLY A 18 -4.89 13.16 -27.90
N ASP A 19 -5.84 12.21 -27.90
CA ASP A 19 -7.27 12.51 -28.01
C ASP A 19 -7.75 13.32 -26.78
N ASP A 20 -8.42 14.44 -27.03
CA ASP A 20 -8.87 15.40 -26.01
C ASP A 20 -9.83 14.78 -24.98
N LEU A 21 -10.52 13.69 -25.34
CA LEU A 21 -11.46 12.96 -24.48
C LEU A 21 -10.85 11.69 -23.89
N ALA A 22 -9.61 11.34 -24.24
CA ALA A 22 -8.95 10.14 -23.72
C ALA A 22 -8.84 10.16 -22.20
N PHE A 23 -8.51 11.32 -21.62
CA PHE A 23 -8.38 11.45 -20.16
C PHE A 23 -9.72 11.26 -19.44
N VAL A 24 -10.81 11.82 -19.97
CA VAL A 24 -12.15 11.68 -19.37
C VAL A 24 -12.59 10.22 -19.41
N LYS A 25 -12.49 9.57 -20.58
CA LYS A 25 -12.82 8.13 -20.72
C LYS A 25 -11.98 7.25 -19.79
N PHE A 26 -10.71 7.59 -19.64
CA PHE A 26 -9.80 6.88 -18.76
C PHE A 26 -10.20 7.02 -17.28
N CYS A 27 -10.52 8.23 -16.83
CA CYS A 27 -10.99 8.48 -15.47
C CYS A 27 -12.34 7.81 -15.21
N ASP A 28 -13.33 7.96 -16.10
CA ASP A 28 -14.66 7.37 -15.95
C ASP A 28 -14.60 5.84 -15.79
N GLU A 29 -13.67 5.19 -16.50
CA GLU A 29 -13.55 3.73 -16.46
C GLU A 29 -12.78 3.20 -15.24
N TYR A 30 -11.73 3.89 -14.80
CA TYR A 30 -10.80 3.33 -13.81
C TYR A 30 -10.74 4.07 -12.48
N TYR A 31 -11.10 5.35 -12.42
CA TYR A 31 -10.82 6.19 -11.26
C TYR A 31 -11.48 5.67 -9.98
N GLU A 32 -12.80 5.48 -10.01
CA GLU A 32 -13.57 4.99 -8.85
C GLU A 32 -13.06 3.63 -8.39
N ARG A 33 -12.84 2.70 -9.32
CA ARG A 33 -12.36 1.36 -9.03
C ARG A 33 -10.95 1.33 -8.43
N ILE A 34 -10.05 2.19 -8.89
CA ILE A 34 -8.69 2.30 -8.32
C ILE A 34 -8.77 2.96 -6.95
N TYR A 35 -9.52 4.06 -6.81
CA TYR A 35 -9.72 4.76 -5.56
C TYR A 35 -10.28 3.84 -4.47
N GLU A 36 -11.36 3.12 -4.74
CA GLU A 36 -11.97 2.17 -3.80
C GLU A 36 -10.99 1.09 -3.36
N LYS A 37 -10.20 0.55 -4.29
CA LYS A 37 -9.20 -0.47 -3.95
C LYS A 37 -8.12 0.10 -3.04
N VAL A 38 -7.53 1.24 -3.39
CA VAL A 38 -6.50 1.88 -2.57
C VAL A 38 -7.08 2.23 -1.19
N LEU A 39 -8.32 2.75 -1.12
CA LEU A 39 -9.03 3.04 0.12
C LEU A 39 -9.23 1.78 0.99
N VAL A 40 -9.77 0.70 0.41
CA VAL A 40 -10.07 -0.54 1.14
C VAL A 40 -8.81 -1.16 1.74
N PHE A 41 -7.68 -1.09 1.03
CA PHE A 41 -6.40 -1.61 1.53
C PHE A 41 -5.69 -0.64 2.48
N ASN A 42 -6.03 0.66 2.49
CA ASN A 42 -5.33 1.69 3.26
C ASN A 42 -6.25 2.51 4.18
N LYS A 43 -7.30 1.89 4.75
CA LYS A 43 -8.29 2.56 5.63
C LYS A 43 -7.66 3.32 6.80
N LEU A 44 -6.52 2.85 7.30
CA LEU A 44 -5.78 3.52 8.38
C LEU A 44 -5.21 4.87 7.94
N ILE A 45 -4.66 4.94 6.72
CA ILE A 45 -4.14 6.18 6.16
C ILE A 45 -5.31 7.16 5.93
N PHE A 46 -6.43 6.66 5.40
CA PHE A 46 -7.63 7.48 5.20
C PHE A 46 -8.17 8.08 6.51
N LYS A 47 -8.17 7.30 7.60
CA LYS A 47 -8.66 7.78 8.91
C LYS A 47 -7.81 8.93 9.48
N GLU A 48 -6.51 8.91 9.21
CA GLU A 48 -5.56 9.92 9.69
C GLU A 48 -5.44 11.12 8.74
N ASN A 49 -5.63 10.88 7.46
CA ASN A 49 -5.65 11.90 6.42
C ASN A 49 -6.62 11.49 5.30
N GLU A 50 -7.83 12.02 5.38
CA GLU A 50 -8.95 11.68 4.49
C GLU A 50 -8.66 12.05 3.03
N THR A 51 -7.84 13.08 2.77
CA THR A 51 -7.58 13.54 1.39
C THR A 51 -6.40 12.83 0.74
N LEU A 52 -5.46 12.28 1.52
CA LEU A 52 -4.20 11.77 0.98
C LEU A 52 -4.38 10.65 -0.05
N ILE A 53 -5.38 9.79 0.13
CA ILE A 53 -5.68 8.74 -0.85
C ILE A 53 -6.21 9.34 -2.15
N MET A 54 -7.11 10.32 -2.05
CA MET A 54 -7.66 11.01 -3.23
C MET A 54 -6.56 11.75 -4.00
N ASP A 55 -5.68 12.45 -3.29
CA ASP A 55 -4.57 13.21 -3.87
C ASP A 55 -3.62 12.26 -4.63
N VAL A 56 -3.25 11.15 -4.01
CA VAL A 56 -2.34 10.16 -4.61
C VAL A 56 -2.96 9.50 -5.84
N VAL A 57 -4.23 9.09 -5.76
CA VAL A 57 -4.90 8.47 -6.91
C VAL A 57 -5.02 9.46 -8.07
N THR A 58 -5.36 10.72 -7.77
CA THR A 58 -5.39 11.79 -8.79
C THR A 58 -4.01 11.98 -9.43
N ASP A 59 -2.96 12.05 -8.61
CA ASP A 59 -1.59 12.20 -9.09
C ASP A 59 -1.15 11.01 -9.95
N THR A 60 -1.51 9.78 -9.60
CA THR A 60 -1.22 8.59 -10.41
C THR A 60 -1.85 8.68 -11.79
N PHE A 61 -3.11 9.11 -11.88
CA PHE A 61 -3.81 9.26 -13.16
C PHE A 61 -3.17 10.37 -14.01
N LEU A 62 -2.84 11.51 -13.40
CA LEU A 62 -2.16 12.61 -14.09
C LEU A 62 -0.74 12.23 -14.52
N LYS A 63 0.02 11.50 -13.70
CA LYS A 63 1.36 11.00 -14.03
C LYS A 63 1.32 10.07 -15.23
N TYR A 64 0.38 9.13 -15.24
CA TYR A 64 0.21 8.22 -16.38
C TYR A 64 -0.22 8.96 -17.64
N PHE A 65 -1.16 9.91 -17.55
CA PHE A 65 -1.59 10.69 -18.71
C PHE A 65 -0.46 11.56 -19.31
N ARG A 66 0.43 12.10 -18.47
CA ARG A 66 1.59 12.90 -18.92
C ARG A 66 2.70 12.05 -19.54
N ASP A 67 2.90 10.83 -19.04
CA ASP A 67 3.93 9.91 -19.53
C ASP A 67 3.37 8.48 -19.69
N PRO A 68 2.53 8.24 -20.71
CA PRO A 68 1.88 6.95 -20.91
C PRO A 68 2.87 5.83 -21.26
N ASN A 69 4.06 6.16 -21.77
CA ASN A 69 5.09 5.19 -22.19
C ASN A 69 5.70 4.40 -21.02
N ARG A 70 5.46 4.81 -19.76
CA ARG A 70 5.86 4.05 -18.57
C ARG A 70 5.07 2.74 -18.41
N TYR A 71 3.89 2.66 -19.01
CA TYR A 71 3.05 1.48 -19.00
C TYR A 71 3.38 0.58 -20.20
N ASP A 72 3.54 -0.71 -19.94
CA ASP A 72 3.75 -1.74 -20.95
C ASP A 72 2.59 -2.74 -20.94
N PRO A 73 1.66 -2.65 -21.92
CA PRO A 73 0.49 -3.51 -22.02
C PRO A 73 0.81 -5.01 -22.17
N GLU A 74 2.02 -5.36 -22.61
CA GLU A 74 2.44 -6.77 -22.77
C GLU A 74 2.90 -7.39 -21.45
N LYS A 75 3.26 -6.57 -20.46
CA LYS A 75 3.78 -7.05 -19.16
C LYS A 75 2.68 -7.17 -18.10
N GLN A 76 1.71 -6.26 -18.08
CA GLN A 76 0.65 -6.24 -17.07
C GLN A 76 -0.59 -5.48 -17.54
N THR A 77 -1.69 -5.63 -16.80
CA THR A 77 -2.92 -4.84 -17.00
C THR A 77 -2.72 -3.40 -16.53
N LEU A 78 -3.50 -2.47 -17.11
CA LEU A 78 -3.45 -1.05 -16.78
C LEU A 78 -3.88 -0.85 -15.32
N GLU A 79 -4.93 -1.55 -14.90
CA GLU A 79 -5.41 -1.51 -13.52
C GLU A 79 -4.31 -1.89 -12.52
N ARG A 80 -3.54 -2.96 -12.81
CA ARG A 80 -2.46 -3.41 -11.94
C ARG A 80 -1.30 -2.41 -11.91
N PHE A 81 -0.99 -1.80 -13.04
CA PHE A 81 0.02 -0.74 -13.13
C PHE A 81 -0.37 0.44 -12.24
N LEU A 82 -1.61 0.93 -12.36
CA LEU A 82 -2.11 2.08 -11.60
C LEU A 82 -2.15 1.80 -10.10
N LEU A 83 -2.61 0.62 -9.68
CA LEU A 83 -2.58 0.23 -8.26
C LEU A 83 -1.17 0.24 -7.70
N MET A 84 -0.20 -0.31 -8.45
CA MET A 84 1.19 -0.39 -8.00
C MET A 84 1.85 0.99 -7.92
N ASP A 85 1.57 1.89 -8.87
CA ASP A 85 2.08 3.27 -8.87
C ASP A 85 1.46 4.06 -7.71
N ALA A 86 0.14 4.00 -7.55
CA ALA A 86 -0.58 4.66 -6.45
C ALA A 86 -0.17 4.15 -5.06
N GLU A 87 0.00 2.85 -4.85
CA GLU A 87 0.47 2.31 -3.57
C GLU A 87 1.90 2.76 -3.24
N GLY A 88 2.76 2.84 -4.25
CA GLY A 88 4.13 3.34 -4.10
C GLY A 88 4.16 4.81 -3.69
N ASP A 89 3.40 5.64 -4.39
CA ASP A 89 3.26 7.06 -4.09
C ASP A 89 2.60 7.30 -2.73
N LEU A 90 1.54 6.55 -2.39
CA LEU A 90 0.84 6.67 -1.11
C LEU A 90 1.77 6.41 0.06
N LYS A 91 2.62 5.38 -0.04
CA LYS A 91 3.62 5.10 1.00
C LYS A 91 4.60 6.26 1.17
N ASN A 92 5.11 6.80 0.06
CA ASN A 92 6.08 7.90 0.10
C ASN A 92 5.47 9.17 0.70
N GLU A 93 4.27 9.55 0.27
CA GLU A 93 3.57 10.72 0.81
C GLU A 93 3.11 10.50 2.25
N TRP A 94 2.70 9.29 2.62
CA TRP A 94 2.39 8.96 4.01
C TRP A 94 3.60 9.05 4.94
N GLU A 95 4.76 8.55 4.52
CA GLU A 95 6.01 8.69 5.28
C GLU A 95 6.42 10.16 5.42
N LYS A 96 6.25 10.95 4.35
CA LYS A 96 6.53 12.38 4.35
C LYS A 96 5.57 13.12 5.28
N TRP A 97 4.26 12.84 5.22
CA TRP A 97 3.26 13.38 6.13
C TRP A 97 3.58 13.01 7.57
N LYS A 98 3.92 11.74 7.86
CA LYS A 98 4.33 11.30 9.21
C LYS A 98 5.56 12.05 9.71
N ARG A 99 6.58 12.26 8.88
CA ARG A 99 7.78 13.03 9.24
C ARG A 99 7.41 14.49 9.53
N GLN A 100 6.56 15.09 8.70
CA GLN A 100 6.11 16.47 8.89
C GLN A 100 5.27 16.60 10.16
N ASN A 101 4.31 15.71 10.41
CA ASN A 101 3.47 15.76 11.61
C ASN A 101 4.25 15.45 12.88
N LYS A 102 5.22 14.52 12.82
CA LYS A 102 6.16 14.25 13.93
C LYS A 102 7.03 15.47 14.23
N ASN A 103 7.39 16.25 13.21
CA ASN A 103 8.13 17.50 13.38
C ASN A 103 7.22 18.71 13.65
N SER A 104 5.90 18.59 13.46
CA SER A 104 4.92 19.68 13.59
C SER A 104 4.41 19.87 15.02
N VAL A 105 4.68 18.94 15.95
CA VAL A 105 4.63 19.25 17.40
C VAL A 105 5.71 20.29 17.78
N ARG A 106 6.58 20.66 16.83
CA ARG A 106 7.54 21.76 16.92
C ARG A 106 7.18 22.95 16.02
N SER A 107 5.90 23.14 15.69
CA SER A 107 5.42 24.43 15.20
C SER A 107 4.94 25.25 16.39
N VAL A 108 5.85 26.09 16.86
CA VAL A 108 5.64 27.16 17.83
C VAL A 108 4.42 27.98 17.37
N GLU A 109 3.27 27.79 18.03
CA GLU A 109 2.36 28.92 18.21
C GLU A 109 3.17 29.97 18.97
N LEU A 110 3.18 31.18 18.42
CA LEU A 110 3.84 32.35 18.98
C LEU A 110 3.33 32.58 20.41
N ASP A 111 4.04 32.05 21.39
CA ASP A 111 3.98 32.58 22.75
C ASP A 111 5.38 32.64 23.36
N GLU A 112 5.74 33.86 23.72
CA GLU A 112 6.97 34.22 24.40
C GLU A 112 7.03 33.53 25.77
N LYS A 113 8.05 32.70 26.01
CA LYS A 113 8.98 32.77 27.17
C LYS A 113 9.65 31.42 27.51
N ASN A 114 10.98 31.50 27.55
CA ASN A 114 11.90 30.92 28.54
C ASN A 114 11.87 29.42 28.88
N GLY A 115 13.01 28.77 28.59
CA GLY A 115 13.83 28.12 29.63
C GLY A 115 13.63 26.63 29.91
N ASN A 116 14.66 25.83 29.57
CA ASN A 116 15.05 24.52 30.14
C ASN A 116 13.97 23.62 30.76
N SER A 117 13.73 22.45 30.16
CA SER A 117 14.07 21.16 30.79
C SER A 117 13.98 20.01 29.79
N ILE A 118 14.97 19.13 29.85
CA ILE A 118 14.95 17.78 29.27
C ILE A 118 14.11 16.94 30.22
N GLN A 119 13.09 16.23 29.73
CA GLN A 119 12.58 15.05 30.39
C GLN A 119 11.94 14.11 29.37
N ASP A 120 12.37 12.85 29.45
CA ASP A 120 11.88 11.72 28.67
C ASP A 120 10.36 11.59 28.83
N GLU A 121 9.61 11.71 27.74
CA GLU A 121 8.18 11.42 27.73
C GLU A 121 7.92 10.13 26.95
N GLU A 122 7.50 9.11 27.70
CA GLU A 122 6.99 7.84 27.19
C GLU A 122 5.85 8.09 26.18
N PRO A 123 5.77 7.30 25.08
CA PRO A 123 4.70 7.46 24.10
C PRO A 123 3.34 7.20 24.73
N ASP A 124 2.42 8.13 24.49
CA ASP A 124 1.04 8.15 25.00
C ASP A 124 0.37 6.76 24.94
N PRO A 125 -0.08 6.20 26.08
CA PRO A 125 -0.70 4.88 26.17
C PRO A 125 -1.89 4.70 25.22
N ILE A 126 -2.59 5.77 24.88
CA ILE A 126 -3.79 5.76 24.04
C ILE A 126 -3.41 5.50 22.57
N THR A 127 -2.34 6.11 22.08
CA THR A 127 -1.83 5.88 20.71
C THR A 127 -1.27 4.46 20.54
N ASN A 128 -0.73 3.88 21.62
CA ASN A 128 -0.30 2.48 21.65
C ASN A 128 -1.47 1.50 21.75
N LEU A 129 -2.58 1.87 22.39
CA LEU A 129 -3.77 1.03 22.51
C LEU A 129 -4.56 0.94 21.20
N ILE A 130 -4.73 2.07 20.50
CA ILE A 130 -5.47 2.15 19.22
C ILE A 130 -4.74 1.38 18.10
N ASN A 131 -3.40 1.47 18.04
CA ASN A 131 -2.61 0.67 17.10
C ASN A 131 -2.66 -0.84 17.42
N LYS A 132 -2.75 -1.22 18.70
CA LYS A 132 -2.86 -2.64 19.11
C LYS A 132 -4.22 -3.22 18.80
N GLU A 133 -5.32 -2.49 19.05
CA GLU A 133 -6.69 -2.96 18.80
C GLU A 133 -6.96 -3.26 17.31
N ASP A 134 -6.42 -2.43 16.40
CA ASP A 134 -6.61 -2.58 14.96
C ASP A 134 -5.71 -3.67 14.35
N ILE A 135 -4.48 -3.82 14.85
CA ILE A 135 -3.63 -4.98 14.55
C ILE A 135 -4.30 -6.25 15.06
N GLU A 136 -4.87 -6.23 16.25
CA GLU A 136 -5.54 -7.40 16.84
C GLU A 136 -6.78 -7.82 16.05
N LEU A 137 -7.55 -6.88 15.49
CA LEU A 137 -8.68 -7.18 14.60
C LEU A 137 -8.23 -7.78 13.26
N LEU A 138 -7.17 -7.25 12.67
CA LEU A 138 -6.56 -7.81 11.46
C LEU A 138 -6.00 -9.21 11.72
N TYR A 139 -5.29 -9.40 12.84
CA TYR A 139 -4.79 -10.69 13.31
C TYR A 139 -5.93 -11.67 13.59
N LYS A 140 -7.06 -11.22 14.16
CA LYS A 140 -8.26 -12.06 14.35
C LYS A 140 -8.81 -12.55 13.01
N LYS A 141 -8.88 -11.68 12.00
CA LYS A 141 -9.30 -12.08 10.63
C LYS A 141 -8.30 -13.04 9.99
N LEU A 142 -7.01 -12.81 10.14
CA LEU A 142 -5.97 -13.70 9.61
C LEU A 142 -5.94 -15.06 10.34
N LYS A 143 -6.17 -15.11 11.65
CA LYS A 143 -6.32 -16.34 12.46
C LYS A 143 -7.50 -17.21 12.03
N ILE A 144 -8.54 -16.61 11.44
CA ILE A 144 -9.65 -17.37 10.84
C ILE A 144 -9.22 -17.98 9.50
N LEU A 145 -8.30 -17.33 8.78
CA LEU A 145 -7.86 -17.77 7.45
C LEU A 145 -6.74 -18.81 7.52
N PHE A 146 -5.82 -18.66 8.48
CA PHE A 146 -4.61 -19.44 8.65
C PHE A 146 -4.51 -20.01 10.07
N THR A 147 -4.09 -21.27 10.18
CA THR A 147 -3.88 -21.96 11.47
C THR A 147 -2.44 -21.82 11.97
N ASP A 148 -1.50 -21.55 11.07
CA ASP A 148 -0.09 -21.39 11.37
C ASP A 148 0.22 -19.92 11.71
N GLU A 149 0.90 -19.70 12.83
CA GLU A 149 1.28 -18.39 13.33
C GLU A 149 2.27 -17.67 12.40
N LYS A 150 3.19 -18.44 11.78
CA LYS A 150 4.15 -17.89 10.81
C LYS A 150 3.45 -17.41 9.54
N ASP A 151 2.40 -18.09 9.10
CA ASP A 151 1.62 -17.68 7.94
C ASP A 151 0.83 -16.40 8.18
N ILE A 152 0.27 -16.25 9.39
CA ILE A 152 -0.45 -15.04 9.80
C ILE A 152 0.49 -13.84 9.75
N GLU A 153 1.71 -14.00 10.27
CA GLU A 153 2.67 -12.92 10.36
C GLU A 153 3.26 -12.56 8.99
N ILE A 154 3.49 -13.55 8.11
CA ILE A 154 3.86 -13.29 6.71
C ILE A 154 2.71 -12.61 5.95
N ALA A 155 1.47 -13.07 6.15
CA ALA A 155 0.29 -12.43 5.54
C ALA A 155 0.14 -10.97 6.01
N HIS A 156 0.39 -10.71 7.29
CA HIS A 156 0.43 -9.37 7.86
C HIS A 156 1.51 -8.51 7.19
N LEU A 157 2.75 -9.01 7.08
CA LEU A 157 3.85 -8.32 6.38
C LEU A 157 3.53 -8.05 4.90
N MET A 158 2.86 -8.99 4.23
CA MET A 158 2.41 -8.83 2.84
C MET A 158 1.35 -7.73 2.70
N LEU A 159 0.35 -7.71 3.59
CA LEU A 159 -0.71 -6.70 3.60
C LEU A 159 -0.20 -5.32 4.02
N ALA A 160 0.81 -5.26 4.90
CA ALA A 160 1.52 -4.04 5.26
C ALA A 160 2.48 -3.55 4.17
N GLY A 161 2.58 -4.26 3.03
CA GLY A 161 3.41 -3.86 1.89
C GLY A 161 4.92 -3.95 2.15
N GLU A 162 5.36 -4.78 3.10
CA GLU A 162 6.78 -4.97 3.39
C GLU A 162 7.48 -5.64 2.20
N ARG A 163 8.59 -5.04 1.74
CA ARG A 163 9.39 -5.48 0.59
C ARG A 163 10.76 -6.02 0.99
N ARG A 164 11.21 -5.74 2.23
CA ARG A 164 12.50 -6.18 2.76
C ARG A 164 12.47 -7.68 3.02
N SER A 165 13.32 -8.42 2.30
CA SER A 165 13.45 -9.88 2.43
C SER A 165 13.88 -10.32 3.84
N THR A 166 14.62 -9.45 4.55
CA THR A 166 15.10 -9.69 5.92
C THR A 166 13.96 -9.85 6.92
N GLU A 167 12.89 -9.06 6.80
CA GLU A 167 11.75 -9.14 7.72
C GLU A 167 10.96 -10.44 7.53
N TYR A 168 10.88 -10.96 6.29
CA TYR A 168 10.30 -12.28 6.04
C TYR A 168 11.23 -13.41 6.51
N ALA A 169 12.55 -13.26 6.38
CA ALA A 169 13.52 -14.24 6.83
C ALA A 169 13.48 -14.43 8.36
N LYS A 170 13.26 -13.34 9.11
CA LYS A 170 13.04 -13.38 10.57
C LYS A 170 11.84 -14.23 10.95
N VAL A 171 10.69 -13.94 10.33
CA VAL A 171 9.43 -14.67 10.61
C VAL A 171 9.52 -16.15 10.23
N LEU A 172 10.28 -16.45 9.17
CA LEU A 172 10.54 -17.84 8.75
C LEU A 172 11.67 -18.52 9.53
N GLU A 173 12.39 -17.81 10.39
CA GLU A 173 13.58 -18.30 11.13
C GLU A 173 14.67 -18.84 10.18
N ILE A 174 14.86 -18.19 9.03
CA ILE A 174 15.84 -18.58 7.99
C ILE A 174 16.94 -17.52 7.79
N GLU A 175 17.16 -16.64 8.76
CA GLU A 175 18.16 -15.57 8.66
C GLU A 175 19.59 -16.08 8.40
N ASP A 176 19.88 -17.30 8.86
CA ASP A 176 21.21 -17.93 8.70
C ASP A 176 21.39 -18.66 7.36
N TRP A 177 20.33 -18.78 6.55
CA TRP A 177 20.41 -19.47 5.25
C TRP A 177 21.14 -18.62 4.21
N GLU A 178 21.63 -19.24 3.14
CA GLU A 178 22.22 -18.47 2.05
C GLU A 178 21.16 -17.52 1.44
N PRO A 179 21.49 -16.25 1.11
CA PRO A 179 20.51 -15.28 0.60
C PRO A 179 19.71 -15.74 -0.63
N LYS A 180 20.25 -16.67 -1.43
CA LYS A 180 19.53 -17.28 -2.56
C LYS A 180 18.43 -18.23 -2.10
N GLU A 181 18.72 -19.07 -1.10
CA GLU A 181 17.80 -20.04 -0.52
C GLU A 181 16.70 -19.33 0.27
N GLN A 182 17.06 -18.27 1.02
CA GLN A 182 16.09 -17.40 1.70
C GLN A 182 15.04 -16.85 0.74
N ARG A 183 15.47 -16.26 -0.38
CA ARG A 183 14.55 -15.67 -1.38
C ARG A 183 13.61 -16.70 -1.98
N LEU A 184 14.09 -17.92 -2.20
CA LEU A 184 13.30 -18.99 -2.79
C LEU A 184 12.21 -19.47 -1.83
N GLU A 185 12.57 -19.68 -0.56
CA GLU A 185 11.60 -20.08 0.47
C GLU A 185 10.60 -18.96 0.78
N ILE A 186 11.06 -17.71 0.93
CA ILE A 186 10.17 -16.54 1.10
C ILE A 186 9.17 -16.45 -0.05
N LYS A 187 9.63 -16.59 -1.30
CA LYS A 187 8.75 -16.54 -2.48
C LYS A 187 7.70 -17.66 -2.44
N LYS A 188 8.12 -18.89 -2.14
CA LYS A 188 7.22 -20.04 -2.06
C LYS A 188 6.13 -19.84 -1.00
N GLN A 189 6.49 -19.30 0.16
CA GLN A 189 5.55 -19.02 1.25
C GLN A 189 4.59 -17.88 0.90
N LYS A 190 5.11 -16.78 0.33
CA LYS A 190 4.28 -15.67 -0.17
C LYS A 190 3.29 -16.11 -1.25
N ASP A 191 3.73 -16.94 -2.19
CA ASP A 191 2.87 -17.48 -3.26
C ASP A 191 1.79 -18.44 -2.70
N ARG A 192 2.10 -19.19 -1.63
CA ARG A 192 1.13 -20.05 -0.93
C ARG A 192 0.05 -19.19 -0.25
N ILE A 193 0.47 -18.20 0.53
CA ILE A 193 -0.41 -17.31 1.28
C ILE A 193 -1.29 -16.49 0.33
N ASP A 194 -0.73 -15.91 -0.74
CA ASP A 194 -1.47 -15.15 -1.75
C ASP A 194 -2.57 -16.02 -2.39
N LYS A 195 -2.27 -17.29 -2.71
CA LYS A 195 -3.28 -18.23 -3.24
C LYS A 195 -4.40 -18.51 -2.25
N VAL A 196 -4.10 -18.66 -0.96
CA VAL A 196 -5.11 -18.91 0.08
C VAL A 196 -6.01 -17.70 0.26
N ILE A 197 -5.43 -16.49 0.34
CA ILE A 197 -6.16 -15.23 0.45
C ILE A 197 -7.09 -15.05 -0.75
N ARG A 198 -6.58 -15.21 -1.98
CA ARG A 198 -7.38 -15.07 -3.21
C ARG A 198 -8.51 -16.09 -3.31
N ARG A 199 -8.28 -17.33 -2.87
CA ARG A 199 -9.32 -18.38 -2.89
C ARG A 199 -10.44 -18.08 -1.91
N LYS A 200 -10.10 -17.68 -0.67
CA LYS A 200 -11.10 -17.41 0.37
C LYS A 200 -11.83 -16.08 0.17
N LEU A 201 -11.18 -15.05 -0.38
CA LEU A 201 -11.84 -13.78 -0.69
C LEU A 201 -12.83 -13.88 -1.87
N ARG A 202 -12.60 -14.80 -2.82
CA ARG A 202 -13.56 -15.07 -3.92
C ARG A 202 -14.79 -15.88 -3.52
N THR A 203 -14.83 -16.46 -2.33
CA THR A 203 -15.96 -17.27 -1.85
C THR A 203 -16.90 -16.47 -0.94
N ASN A 204 -16.57 -15.22 -0.63
CA ASN A 204 -17.38 -14.31 0.19
C ASN A 204 -18.08 -13.20 -0.63
N GLU A 205 -18.10 -13.30 -1.96
CA GLU A 205 -19.00 -12.57 -2.88
C GLU A 205 -20.15 -13.49 -3.30
#